data_AF-A0A7X6Q6U7-F1
#
_entry.id   AF-A0A7X6Q6U7-F1
#
_cell.length_a   1.000
_cell.length_b   1.000
_cell.length_c   1.000
_cell.angle_alpha   90.00
_cell.angle_beta   90.00
_cell.angle_gamma   90.00
#
_symmetry.space_group_name_H-M   'P 1'
#
loop_
_entity.id
_entity.type
_entity.pdbx_description
1 polymer ?
#
loop_
_entity_poly.entity_id
_entity_poly.type
_entity_poly.pdbx_seq_one_letter_code
_entity_poly.pdbx_strand_id
1 'polypeptide(L)'
;MLLNKLATSNFSASQVANNNPYIYNLKFSAETPDSAQKALSQIIEHINKKTLSMLYNRLESRIDNRILYLEANALQLKNRAEQSRSNKILDLKQALQTARDANINDYTGNSPVIGNSIIDLKDSEMLFMLGEKYLQAQLNTLLNTDTIYPEQYYAIQHNIENLKTLADPEVQGQMFSYSQTPQLPLTKDKPRKALILVLGALLGGVAGTFYVLLRNALK
;
A
#
# COMPACT_ATOMS: atom_id res chain seq x y z
N MET A 1 9.37 15.44 -25.35
CA MET A 1 8.54 14.64 -26.29
C MET A 1 9.35 13.72 -27.22
N LEU A 2 10.63 14.01 -27.52
CA LEU A 2 11.47 13.19 -28.42
C LEU A 2 11.96 11.84 -27.85
N LEU A 3 12.26 11.76 -26.55
CA LEU A 3 12.65 10.49 -25.90
C LEU A 3 11.55 9.42 -25.96
N ASN A 4 10.28 9.82 -25.88
CA ASN A 4 9.16 8.88 -25.85
C ASN A 4 8.89 8.24 -27.23
N LYS A 5 9.24 8.93 -28.34
CA LYS A 5 9.08 8.41 -29.71
C LYS A 5 10.24 7.49 -30.13
N LEU A 6 11.47 7.77 -29.69
CA LEU A 6 12.64 6.91 -29.94
C LEU A 6 12.58 5.60 -29.14
N ALA A 7 11.97 5.64 -27.96
CA ALA A 7 11.76 4.45 -27.13
C ALA A 7 10.78 3.45 -27.75
N THR A 8 9.85 3.84 -28.63
CA THR A 8 8.82 2.92 -29.14
C THR A 8 9.16 2.17 -30.42
N SER A 9 10.06 2.68 -31.27
CA SER A 9 10.42 2.00 -32.53
C SER A 9 11.63 1.08 -32.41
N ASN A 10 12.52 1.35 -31.44
CA ASN A 10 13.83 0.70 -31.35
C ASN A 10 14.01 -0.14 -30.09
N PHE A 11 13.06 -0.10 -29.16
CA PHE A 11 13.05 -0.93 -27.95
C PHE A 11 12.10 -2.10 -28.13
N SER A 12 12.53 -3.30 -27.75
CA SER A 12 11.64 -4.46 -27.66
C SER A 12 11.88 -5.20 -26.35
N ALA A 13 10.78 -5.62 -25.72
CA ALA A 13 10.78 -6.49 -24.56
C ALA A 13 10.02 -7.76 -24.93
N SER A 14 10.65 -8.92 -24.80
CA SER A 14 10.05 -10.22 -25.13
C SER A 14 10.31 -11.20 -24.00
N GLN A 15 9.31 -12.01 -23.64
CA GLN A 15 9.48 -13.05 -22.64
C GLN A 15 10.39 -14.15 -23.19
N VAL A 16 11.26 -14.71 -22.34
CA VAL A 16 12.09 -15.85 -22.75
C VAL A 16 11.20 -17.08 -22.97
N ALA A 17 11.35 -17.74 -24.12
CA ALA A 17 10.47 -18.81 -24.63
C ALA A 17 10.35 -20.06 -23.71
N ASN A 18 11.13 -20.15 -22.63
CA ASN A 18 11.20 -21.31 -21.74
C ASN A 18 10.30 -21.17 -20.49
N ASN A 19 9.03 -20.77 -20.67
CA ASN A 19 7.97 -20.86 -19.65
C ASN A 19 8.17 -20.13 -18.30
N ASN A 20 9.21 -19.30 -18.12
CA ASN A 20 9.37 -18.50 -16.89
C ASN A 20 8.71 -17.11 -17.07
N PRO A 21 7.66 -16.77 -16.30
CA PRO A 21 6.96 -15.47 -16.41
C PRO A 21 7.78 -14.28 -15.87
N TYR A 22 8.94 -14.52 -15.24
CA TYR A 22 9.72 -13.48 -14.58
C TYR A 22 10.98 -13.05 -15.37
N ILE A 23 11.25 -13.64 -16.53
CA ILE A 23 12.46 -13.35 -17.33
C ILE A 23 12.10 -12.71 -18.67
N TYR A 24 12.64 -11.52 -18.90
CA TYR A 24 12.41 -10.72 -20.10
C TYR A 24 13.73 -10.41 -20.83
N ASN A 25 13.73 -10.59 -22.14
CA ASN A 25 14.77 -10.13 -23.05
C ASN A 25 14.47 -8.70 -23.49
N LEU A 26 15.35 -7.78 -23.13
CA LEU A 26 15.30 -6.38 -23.56
C LEU A 26 16.30 -6.15 -24.70
N LYS A 27 15.87 -5.48 -25.76
CA LYS A 27 16.73 -5.10 -26.90
C LYS A 27 16.51 -3.63 -27.24
N PHE A 28 17.60 -2.95 -27.59
CA PHE A 28 17.56 -1.57 -28.08
C PHE A 28 18.47 -1.42 -29.31
N SER A 29 17.94 -0.83 -30.39
CA SER A 29 18.69 -0.58 -31.63
C SER A 29 19.07 0.89 -31.77
N ALA A 30 20.34 1.16 -32.09
CA ALA A 30 20.86 2.51 -32.36
C ALA A 30 21.88 2.50 -33.51
N GLU A 31 22.37 3.68 -33.89
CA GLU A 31 23.29 3.85 -35.02
C GLU A 31 24.68 3.28 -34.75
N THR A 32 25.13 3.29 -33.50
CA THR A 32 26.44 2.75 -33.08
C THR A 32 26.29 1.72 -31.94
N PRO A 33 27.20 0.73 -31.84
CA PRO A 33 27.22 -0.22 -30.73
C PRO A 33 27.25 0.45 -29.35
N ASP A 34 28.10 1.47 -29.18
CA ASP A 34 28.21 2.25 -27.95
C ASP A 34 26.92 2.98 -27.60
N SER A 35 26.29 3.64 -28.58
CA SER A 35 25.03 4.37 -28.33
C SER A 35 23.89 3.41 -27.98
N ALA A 36 23.84 2.22 -28.59
CA ALA A 36 22.84 1.20 -28.29
C ALA A 36 22.97 0.68 -26.86
N GLN A 37 24.19 0.34 -26.43
CA GLN A 37 24.46 -0.16 -25.07
C GLN A 37 24.19 0.92 -24.02
N LYS A 38 24.68 2.15 -24.24
CA LYS A 38 24.50 3.27 -23.32
C LYS A 38 23.02 3.63 -23.16
N ALA A 39 22.28 3.72 -24.27
CA ALA A 39 20.85 4.02 -24.23
C ALA A 39 20.05 2.92 -23.51
N LEU A 40 20.33 1.64 -23.77
CA LEU A 40 19.66 0.53 -23.07
C LEU A 40 19.92 0.60 -21.55
N SER A 41 21.16 0.85 -21.15
CA SER A 41 21.55 0.95 -19.74
C SER A 41 20.83 2.12 -19.05
N GLN A 42 20.79 3.30 -19.70
CA GLN A 42 20.09 4.48 -19.20
C GLN A 42 18.57 4.27 -19.10
N ILE A 43 17.96 3.56 -20.06
CA ILE A 43 16.54 3.22 -20.00
C ILE A 43 16.25 2.33 -18.80
N ILE A 44 17.05 1.27 -18.60
CA ILE A 44 16.88 0.36 -17.46
C ILE A 44 17.02 1.12 -16.13
N GLU A 45 18.05 1.95 -16.00
CA GLU A 45 18.28 2.77 -14.80
C GLU A 45 17.12 3.76 -14.56
N HIS A 46 16.64 4.43 -15.62
CA HIS A 46 15.52 5.36 -15.52
C HIS A 46 14.23 4.65 -15.08
N ILE A 47 13.93 3.49 -15.67
CA ILE A 47 12.78 2.67 -15.28
C ILE A 47 12.93 2.22 -13.82
N ASN A 48 14.11 1.77 -13.40
CA ASN A 48 14.36 1.37 -12.02
C ASN A 48 14.11 2.51 -11.04
N LYS A 49 14.70 3.68 -11.28
CA LYS A 49 14.53 4.86 -10.43
C LYS A 49 13.06 5.31 -10.37
N LYS A 50 12.37 5.32 -11.52
CA LYS A 50 10.95 5.68 -11.60
C LYS A 50 10.07 4.68 -10.85
N THR A 51 10.29 3.39 -11.04
CA THR A 51 9.52 2.33 -10.37
C THR A 51 9.77 2.32 -8.86
N LEU A 52 11.00 2.54 -8.42
CA LEU A 52 11.32 2.71 -7.00
C LEU A 52 10.55 3.90 -6.42
N SER A 53 10.67 5.09 -7.02
CA SER A 53 9.93 6.27 -6.55
C SER A 53 8.42 6.03 -6.51
N MET A 54 7.85 5.38 -7.53
CA MET A 54 6.43 5.02 -7.52
C MET A 54 6.05 4.03 -6.41
N LEU A 55 6.91 3.07 -6.11
CA LEU A 55 6.70 2.12 -5.01
C LEU A 55 6.71 2.83 -3.66
N TYR A 56 7.73 3.67 -3.42
CA TYR A 56 7.87 4.41 -2.17
C TYR A 56 6.73 5.41 -1.96
N ASN A 57 6.37 6.20 -2.97
CA ASN A 57 5.22 7.10 -2.87
C ASN A 57 3.92 6.34 -2.59
N ARG A 58 3.76 5.13 -3.15
CA ARG A 58 2.60 4.27 -2.86
C ARG A 58 2.65 3.71 -1.45
N LEU A 59 3.83 3.35 -0.95
CA LEU A 59 4.03 2.87 0.41
C LEU A 59 3.71 3.98 1.42
N GLU A 60 4.27 5.17 1.23
CA GLU A 60 3.98 6.38 2.01
C GLU A 60 2.46 6.65 2.04
N SER A 61 1.83 6.74 0.87
CA SER A 61 0.37 6.91 0.77
C SER A 61 -0.39 5.82 1.53
N ARG A 62 0.07 4.57 1.52
CA ARG A 62 -0.57 3.46 2.26
C ARG A 62 -0.38 3.60 3.77
N ILE A 63 0.80 4.03 4.21
CA ILE A 63 1.10 4.30 5.62
C ILE A 63 0.20 5.44 6.12
N ASP A 64 0.11 6.54 5.37
CA ASP A 64 -0.71 7.70 5.74
C ASP A 64 -2.20 7.33 5.85
N ASN A 65 -2.73 6.63 4.84
CA ASN A 65 -4.11 6.15 4.89
C ASN A 65 -4.35 5.20 6.06
N ARG A 66 -3.35 4.37 6.40
CA ARG A 66 -3.45 3.46 7.56
C ARG A 66 -3.43 4.23 8.88
N ILE A 67 -2.57 5.24 9.02
CA ILE A 67 -2.51 6.11 10.19
C ILE A 67 -3.85 6.82 10.35
N LEU A 68 -4.38 7.44 9.29
CA LEU A 68 -5.67 8.14 9.31
C LEU A 68 -6.82 7.21 9.74
N TYR A 69 -6.84 5.97 9.25
CA TYR A 69 -7.81 4.97 9.69
C TYR A 69 -7.67 4.63 11.18
N LEU A 70 -6.44 4.44 11.66
CA LEU A 70 -6.17 4.13 13.07
C LEU A 70 -6.51 5.30 13.99
N GLU A 71 -6.23 6.54 13.60
CA GLU A 71 -6.60 7.75 14.34
C GLU A 71 -8.12 7.88 14.46
N ALA A 72 -8.86 7.64 13.39
CA ALA A 72 -10.33 7.62 13.41
C ALA A 72 -10.88 6.52 14.36
N ASN A 73 -10.25 5.34 14.37
CA ASN A 73 -10.62 4.25 15.27
C ASN A 73 -10.34 4.62 16.74
N ALA A 74 -9.15 5.17 17.03
CA ALA A 74 -8.79 5.63 18.37
C ALA A 74 -9.75 6.71 18.88
N LEU A 75 -10.14 7.66 18.02
CA LEU A 75 -11.13 8.68 18.34
C LEU A 75 -12.50 8.08 18.66
N GLN A 76 -12.94 7.07 17.90
CA GLN A 76 -14.20 6.37 18.18
C GLN A 76 -14.16 5.66 19.53
N LEU A 77 -13.07 4.96 19.86
CA LEU A 77 -12.89 4.30 21.15
C LEU A 77 -12.89 5.30 22.31
N LYS A 78 -12.18 6.42 22.14
CA LYS A 78 -12.18 7.54 23.09
C LYS A 78 -13.58 8.06 23.35
N ASN A 79 -14.32 8.40 22.29
CA ASN A 79 -15.68 8.94 22.40
C ASN A 79 -16.64 7.94 23.03
N ARG A 80 -16.52 6.64 22.73
CA ARG A 80 -17.32 5.59 23.38
C ARG A 80 -17.02 5.49 24.88
N ALA A 81 -15.76 5.55 25.28
CA ALA A 81 -15.37 5.52 26.68
C ALA A 81 -15.91 6.74 27.45
N GLU A 82 -15.80 7.94 26.87
CA GLU A 82 -16.35 9.17 27.44
C GLU A 82 -17.88 9.11 27.54
N GLN A 83 -18.57 8.63 26.50
CA GLN A 83 -20.02 8.45 26.54
C GLN A 83 -20.43 7.43 27.61
N SER A 84 -19.72 6.31 27.72
CA SER A 84 -19.98 5.30 28.74
C SER A 84 -19.78 5.87 30.15
N ARG A 85 -18.75 6.71 30.35
CA ARG A 85 -18.52 7.43 31.62
C ARG A 85 -19.65 8.40 31.92
N SER A 86 -20.09 9.19 30.93
CA SER A 86 -21.21 10.12 31.06
C SER A 86 -22.50 9.40 31.45
N ASN A 87 -22.83 8.30 30.77
CA ASN A 87 -23.98 7.46 31.08
C ASN A 87 -23.89 6.93 32.53
N LYS A 88 -22.71 6.43 32.93
CA LYS A 88 -22.51 5.92 34.29
C LYS A 88 -22.69 7.01 35.36
N ILE A 89 -22.27 8.24 35.09
CA ILE A 89 -22.52 9.39 35.99
C ILE A 89 -24.03 9.65 36.12
N LEU A 90 -24.77 9.61 35.01
CA LEU A 90 -26.23 9.79 35.03
C LEU A 90 -26.93 8.68 35.82
N ASP A 91 -26.56 7.42 35.57
CA ASP A 91 -27.07 6.25 36.30
C ASP A 91 -26.83 6.40 37.82
N LEU A 92 -25.61 6.79 38.21
CA LEU A 92 -25.27 6.99 39.62
C LEU A 92 -26.02 8.16 40.27
N LYS A 93 -26.23 9.26 39.53
CA LYS A 93 -27.02 10.39 40.03
C LYS A 93 -28.48 10.01 40.23
N GLN A 94 -29.06 9.27 39.29
CA GLN A 94 -30.43 8.78 39.39
C GLN A 94 -30.58 7.80 40.57
N ALA A 95 -29.68 6.81 40.66
CA ALA A 95 -29.67 5.85 41.76
C ALA A 95 -29.49 6.52 43.13
N LEU A 96 -28.62 7.53 43.22
CA LEU A 96 -28.39 8.31 44.44
C LEU A 96 -29.65 9.07 44.86
N GLN A 97 -30.35 9.68 43.90
CA GLN A 97 -31.60 10.37 44.16
C GLN A 97 -32.68 9.40 44.66
N THR A 98 -32.83 8.25 43.99
CA THR A 98 -33.77 7.21 44.41
C THR A 98 -33.44 6.66 45.80
N ALA A 99 -32.16 6.45 46.11
CA ALA A 99 -31.72 6.00 47.43
C ALA A 99 -32.06 7.02 48.53
N ARG A 100 -31.88 8.33 48.25
CA ARG A 100 -32.28 9.42 49.17
C ARG A 100 -33.78 9.44 49.40
N ASP A 101 -34.58 9.38 48.33
CA ASP A 101 -36.04 9.40 48.41
C ASP A 101 -36.57 8.18 49.18
N ALA A 102 -35.90 7.03 49.03
CA ALA A 102 -36.21 5.78 49.75
C ALA A 102 -35.58 5.68 51.15
N ASN A 103 -34.81 6.69 51.60
CA ASN A 103 -34.07 6.70 52.88
C ASN A 103 -33.10 5.52 53.05
N ILE A 104 -32.49 5.06 51.96
CA ILE A 104 -31.50 3.97 51.95
C ILE A 104 -30.10 4.57 52.10
N ASN A 105 -29.64 4.65 53.36
CA ASN A 105 -28.38 5.32 53.70
C ASN A 105 -27.13 4.42 53.52
N ASP A 106 -27.25 3.15 53.90
CA ASP A 106 -26.18 2.15 53.84
C ASP A 106 -26.59 1.00 52.92
N TYR A 107 -25.61 0.23 52.44
CA TYR A 107 -25.85 -0.94 51.60
C TYR A 107 -26.86 -1.87 52.28
N THR A 108 -27.98 -2.13 51.62
CA THR A 108 -28.94 -3.14 52.09
C THR A 108 -28.36 -4.50 51.73
N GLY A 109 -27.47 -5.01 52.58
CA GLY A 109 -26.72 -6.26 52.36
C GLY A 109 -27.56 -7.54 52.24
N ASN A 110 -28.87 -7.42 52.36
CA ASN A 110 -29.78 -8.44 51.86
C ASN A 110 -29.99 -8.15 50.38
N SER A 111 -29.22 -8.79 49.49
CA SER A 111 -29.69 -9.00 48.11
C SER A 111 -31.13 -9.49 48.24
N PRO A 112 -32.18 -8.73 47.83
CA PRO A 112 -33.52 -9.20 48.01
C PRO A 112 -33.62 -10.40 47.08
N VAL A 113 -33.64 -11.59 47.66
CA VAL A 113 -33.98 -12.80 46.93
C VAL A 113 -35.45 -12.62 46.53
N ILE A 114 -35.69 -11.95 45.40
CA ILE A 114 -37.00 -11.87 44.76
C ILE A 114 -37.15 -13.20 44.02
N GLY A 115 -37.44 -14.27 44.78
CA GLY A 115 -37.42 -15.65 44.27
C GLY A 115 -36.00 -16.19 44.01
N ASN A 116 -35.84 -17.23 43.19
CA ASN A 116 -34.59 -17.99 43.02
C ASN A 116 -33.48 -17.28 42.20
N SER A 117 -33.54 -15.96 42.01
CA SER A 117 -32.61 -15.21 41.18
C SER A 117 -31.65 -14.39 42.05
N ILE A 118 -30.34 -14.62 41.88
CA ILE A 118 -29.30 -13.74 42.42
C ILE A 118 -29.41 -12.42 41.66
N ILE A 119 -29.65 -11.32 42.38
CA ILE A 119 -29.70 -10.00 41.76
C ILE A 119 -28.29 -9.59 41.32
N ASP A 120 -28.11 -9.41 40.02
CA ASP A 120 -26.91 -8.77 39.49
C ASP A 120 -27.01 -7.27 39.73
N LEU A 121 -26.31 -6.79 40.77
CA LEU A 121 -26.22 -5.36 41.12
C LEU A 121 -25.54 -4.50 40.03
N LYS A 122 -25.22 -5.09 38.87
CA LYS A 122 -24.78 -4.38 37.66
C LYS A 122 -25.93 -3.73 36.89
N ASP A 123 -27.18 -4.15 37.10
CA ASP A 123 -28.33 -3.50 36.46
C ASP A 123 -28.58 -2.11 37.04
N SER A 124 -28.65 -1.11 36.14
CA SER A 124 -28.82 0.31 36.50
C SER A 124 -30.05 0.55 37.39
N GLU A 125 -31.11 -0.22 37.17
CA GLU A 125 -32.39 -0.10 37.86
C GLU A 125 -32.32 -0.41 39.36
N MET A 126 -31.37 -1.23 39.82
CA MET A 126 -31.24 -1.64 41.23
C MET A 126 -30.05 -1.00 41.94
N LEU A 127 -29.33 -0.09 41.29
CA LEU A 127 -28.15 0.59 41.87
C LEU A 127 -28.48 1.35 43.15
N PHE A 128 -29.71 1.84 43.32
CA PHE A 128 -30.15 2.58 44.52
C PHE A 128 -30.05 1.74 45.80
N MET A 129 -30.07 0.41 45.69
CA MET A 129 -29.91 -0.52 46.82
C MET A 129 -28.50 -0.48 47.43
N LEU A 130 -27.52 0.04 46.69
CA LEU A 130 -26.15 0.21 47.17
C LEU A 130 -26.03 1.25 48.31
N GLY A 131 -27.06 2.07 48.49
CA GLY A 131 -27.15 3.08 49.53
C GLY A 131 -26.41 4.37 49.20
N GLU A 132 -26.83 5.45 49.84
CA GLU A 132 -26.37 6.81 49.55
C GLU A 132 -24.84 6.95 49.67
N LYS A 133 -24.24 6.45 50.76
CA LYS A 133 -22.80 6.63 51.01
C LYS A 133 -21.93 6.00 49.92
N TYR A 134 -22.28 4.79 49.48
CA TYR A 134 -21.54 4.09 48.43
C TYR A 134 -21.68 4.78 47.08
N LEU A 135 -22.91 5.14 46.70
CA LEU A 135 -23.20 5.82 45.44
C LEU A 135 -22.54 7.19 45.37
N GLN A 136 -22.57 7.97 46.46
CA GLN A 136 -21.90 9.27 46.54
C GLN A 136 -20.38 9.13 46.46
N ALA A 137 -19.79 8.13 47.14
CA ALA A 137 -18.36 7.85 47.04
C ALA A 137 -17.97 7.47 45.60
N GLN A 138 -18.72 6.58 44.96
CA GLN A 138 -18.46 6.17 43.58
C GLN A 138 -18.61 7.32 42.59
N LEU A 139 -19.64 8.17 42.77
CA LEU A 139 -19.83 9.38 41.96
C LEU A 139 -18.66 10.36 42.15
N ASN A 140 -18.23 10.60 43.38
CA ASN A 140 -17.09 11.47 43.68
C ASN A 140 -15.79 10.93 43.08
N THR A 141 -15.54 9.62 43.19
CA THR A 141 -14.39 8.99 42.55
C THR A 141 -14.46 9.17 41.03
N LEU A 142 -15.60 8.89 40.42
CA LEU A 142 -15.75 8.98 38.97
C LEU A 142 -15.57 10.41 38.45
N LEU A 143 -16.05 11.42 39.19
CA LEU A 143 -15.90 12.83 38.83
C LEU A 143 -14.46 13.36 38.99
N ASN A 144 -13.70 12.82 39.95
CA ASN A 144 -12.35 13.29 40.28
C ASN A 144 -11.22 12.46 39.64
N THR A 145 -11.54 11.38 38.92
CA THR A 145 -10.56 10.51 38.26
C THR A 145 -10.65 10.66 36.74
N ASP A 146 -9.51 10.56 36.07
CA ASP A 146 -9.42 10.55 34.62
C ASP A 146 -10.10 9.33 34.00
N THR A 147 -10.58 9.49 32.76
CA THR A 147 -11.15 8.38 31.99
C THR A 147 -10.08 7.37 31.62
N ILE A 148 -10.27 6.12 32.04
CA ILE A 148 -9.45 5.00 31.61
C ILE A 148 -9.99 4.50 30.27
N TYR A 149 -9.16 4.56 29.23
CA TYR A 149 -9.53 4.05 27.91
C TYR A 149 -9.33 2.53 27.79
N PRO A 150 -10.03 1.85 26.87
CA PRO A 150 -9.80 0.44 26.61
C PRO A 150 -8.35 0.16 26.19
N GLU A 151 -7.81 -1.02 26.52
CA GLU A 151 -6.46 -1.45 26.13
C GLU A 151 -6.19 -1.24 24.62
N GLN A 152 -7.19 -1.54 23.80
CA GLN A 152 -7.14 -1.39 22.35
C GLN A 152 -6.80 0.05 21.91
N TYR A 153 -7.23 1.08 22.66
CA TYR A 153 -6.89 2.47 22.35
C TYR A 153 -5.37 2.70 22.45
N TYR A 154 -4.73 2.23 23.51
CA TYR A 154 -3.28 2.37 23.70
C TYR A 154 -2.50 1.53 22.70
N ALA A 155 -2.97 0.31 22.40
CA ALA A 155 -2.38 -0.51 21.34
C ALA A 155 -2.43 0.20 19.97
N ILE A 156 -3.52 0.89 19.65
CA ILE A 156 -3.63 1.67 18.41
C ILE A 156 -2.67 2.85 18.41
N GLN A 157 -2.53 3.58 19.51
CA GLN A 157 -1.57 4.69 19.62
C GLN A 157 -0.13 4.22 19.35
N HIS A 158 0.29 3.13 19.98
CA HIS A 158 1.61 2.55 19.71
C HIS A 158 1.79 2.10 18.26
N ASN A 159 0.74 1.54 17.63
CA ASN A 159 0.79 1.20 16.21
C ASN A 159 0.97 2.43 15.32
N ILE A 160 0.32 3.55 15.65
CA ILE A 160 0.48 4.82 14.93
C ILE A 160 1.91 5.34 15.08
N GLU A 161 2.47 5.32 16.29
CA GLU A 161 3.86 5.73 16.55
C GLU A 161 4.84 4.88 15.74
N ASN A 162 4.67 3.56 15.75
CA ASN A 162 5.49 2.65 14.96
C ASN A 162 5.37 2.94 13.46
N LEU A 163 4.17 3.15 12.93
CA LEU A 163 4.00 3.46 11.51
C LEU A 163 4.62 4.79 11.10
N LYS A 164 4.61 5.80 12.00
CA LYS A 164 5.26 7.09 11.77
C LYS A 164 6.79 6.96 11.66
N THR A 165 7.41 5.99 12.35
CA THR A 165 8.86 5.76 12.19
C THR A 165 9.23 5.09 10.87
N LEU A 166 8.27 4.43 10.21
CA LEU A 166 8.46 3.77 8.91
C LEU A 166 8.17 4.71 7.72
N ALA A 167 7.71 5.94 7.95
CA ALA A 167 7.23 6.84 6.90
C ALA A 167 8.35 7.47 6.03
N ASP A 168 9.62 7.43 6.48
CA ASP A 168 10.76 8.02 5.76
C ASP A 168 11.85 6.99 5.44
N PRO A 169 11.58 5.97 4.61
CA PRO A 169 12.60 5.03 4.19
C PRO A 169 13.48 5.65 3.09
N GLU A 170 14.80 5.52 3.21
CA GLU A 170 15.72 5.90 2.13
C GLU A 170 15.41 5.09 0.86
N VAL A 171 15.23 5.79 -0.27
CA VAL A 171 14.95 5.19 -1.57
C VAL A 171 16.21 4.53 -2.12
N GLN A 172 16.48 3.30 -1.69
CA GLN A 172 17.63 2.52 -2.14
C GLN A 172 17.18 1.10 -2.52
N GLY A 173 17.59 0.63 -3.69
CA GLY A 173 17.30 -0.73 -4.12
C GLY A 173 17.40 -0.94 -5.62
N GLN A 174 17.21 -2.20 -6.04
CA GLN A 174 17.03 -2.57 -7.44
C GLN A 174 15.73 -3.37 -7.55
N MET A 175 14.85 -2.95 -8.46
CA MET A 175 13.56 -3.62 -8.70
C MET A 175 13.67 -4.80 -9.67
N PHE A 176 14.88 -5.08 -10.13
CA PHE A 176 15.18 -6.11 -11.12
C PHE A 176 16.57 -6.69 -10.83
N SER A 177 16.85 -7.87 -11.37
CA SER A 177 18.16 -8.51 -11.32
C SER A 177 18.63 -8.84 -12.73
N TYR A 178 19.92 -8.64 -13.01
CA TYR A 178 20.52 -8.99 -14.30
C TYR A 178 20.79 -10.49 -14.35
N SER A 179 20.09 -11.22 -15.22
CA SER A 179 20.52 -12.57 -15.62
C SER A 179 21.70 -12.52 -16.59
N GLN A 180 21.75 -11.48 -17.43
CA GLN A 180 22.86 -11.18 -18.32
C GLN A 180 23.04 -9.65 -18.41
N THR A 181 24.27 -9.17 -18.37
CA THR A 181 24.58 -7.74 -18.51
C THR A 181 24.40 -7.29 -19.97
N PRO A 182 24.10 -5.99 -20.22
CA PRO A 182 24.00 -5.46 -21.57
C PRO A 182 25.30 -5.65 -22.36
N GLN A 183 25.28 -6.52 -23.38
CA GLN A 183 26.45 -6.83 -24.20
C GLN A 183 26.66 -5.80 -25.32
N LEU A 184 27.92 -5.54 -25.64
CA LEU A 184 28.29 -4.74 -26.81
C LEU A 184 28.05 -5.59 -28.08
N PRO A 185 27.19 -5.15 -29.02
CA PRO A 185 26.90 -5.95 -30.21
C PRO A 185 28.13 -5.97 -31.14
N LEU A 186 28.71 -7.16 -31.32
CA LEU A 186 29.86 -7.39 -32.19
C LEU A 186 29.49 -7.37 -33.68
N THR A 187 28.20 -7.48 -34.00
CA THR A 187 27.68 -7.54 -35.38
C THR A 187 26.50 -6.58 -35.57
N LYS A 188 26.46 -5.87 -36.70
CA LYS A 188 25.34 -4.98 -37.07
C LYS A 188 24.08 -5.81 -37.36
N ASP A 189 22.93 -5.39 -36.82
CA ASP A 189 21.64 -6.04 -37.09
C ASP A 189 21.23 -5.93 -38.57
N LYS A 190 21.41 -4.74 -39.18
CA LYS A 190 21.03 -4.44 -40.57
C LYS A 190 21.93 -3.36 -41.20
N PRO A 191 22.04 -3.31 -42.55
CA PRO A 191 21.65 -4.33 -43.51
C PRO A 191 22.75 -5.39 -43.70
N ARG A 192 22.36 -6.64 -43.95
CA ARG A 192 23.30 -7.73 -44.22
C ARG A 192 23.90 -7.54 -45.61
N LYS A 193 25.19 -7.17 -45.67
CA LYS A 193 25.91 -6.92 -46.93
C LYS A 193 25.77 -8.08 -47.93
N ALA A 194 25.80 -9.32 -47.43
CA ALA A 194 25.60 -10.52 -48.26
C ALA A 194 24.22 -10.55 -48.95
N LEU A 195 23.15 -10.17 -48.24
CA LEU A 195 21.80 -10.11 -48.81
C LEU A 195 21.70 -9.03 -49.89
N ILE A 196 22.26 -7.85 -49.63
CA ILE A 196 22.30 -6.76 -50.63
C ILE A 196 23.03 -7.23 -51.88
N LEU A 197 24.15 -7.93 -51.72
CA LEU A 197 24.98 -8.40 -52.83
C LEU A 197 24.26 -9.47 -53.66
N VAL A 198 23.58 -10.41 -53.00
CA VAL A 198 22.77 -11.45 -53.68
C VAL A 198 21.58 -10.82 -54.42
N LEU A 199 20.83 -9.92 -53.78
CA LEU A 199 19.71 -9.24 -54.45
C LEU A 199 20.20 -8.37 -55.62
N GLY A 200 21.31 -7.66 -55.46
CA GLY A 200 21.92 -6.85 -56.51
C GLY A 200 22.36 -7.70 -57.70
N ALA A 201 22.99 -8.85 -57.45
CA ALA A 201 23.40 -9.79 -58.49
C ALA A 201 22.21 -10.39 -59.25
N LEU A 202 21.14 -10.79 -58.53
CA LEU A 202 19.91 -11.30 -59.14
C LEU A 202 19.23 -10.26 -60.03
N LEU A 203 19.03 -9.04 -59.51
CA LEU A 203 18.42 -7.95 -60.27
C LEU A 203 19.27 -7.54 -61.48
N GLY A 204 20.60 -7.46 -61.30
CA GLY A 204 21.54 -7.19 -62.40
C GLY A 204 21.53 -8.28 -63.46
N GLY A 205 21.42 -9.56 -63.07
CA GLY A 205 21.30 -10.68 -63.98
C GLY A 205 20.02 -10.61 -64.82
N VAL A 206 18.87 -10.38 -64.19
CA VAL A 206 17.58 -10.25 -64.90
C VAL A 206 17.61 -9.06 -65.86
N ALA A 207 18.04 -7.88 -65.41
CA ALA A 207 18.13 -6.70 -66.27
C ALA A 207 19.11 -6.91 -67.44
N GLY A 208 20.25 -7.57 -67.20
CA GLY A 208 21.21 -7.92 -68.24
C GLY A 208 20.65 -8.86 -69.30
N THR A 209 19.94 -9.92 -68.88
CA THR A 209 19.27 -10.83 -69.82
C THR A 209 18.19 -10.13 -70.65
N PHE A 210 17.39 -9.27 -70.02
CA PHE A 210 16.34 -8.51 -70.70
C PHE A 210 16.93 -7.55 -71.76
N TYR A 211 18.03 -6.87 -71.44
CA TYR A 211 18.75 -6.00 -72.38
C TYR A 211 19.25 -6.75 -73.62
N VAL A 212 19.85 -7.94 -73.44
CA VAL A 212 20.34 -8.76 -74.56
C VAL A 212 19.18 -9.24 -75.44
N LEU A 213 18.06 -9.65 -74.83
CA LEU A 213 16.88 -10.07 -75.57
C LEU A 213 16.26 -8.93 -76.40
N LEU A 214 16.09 -7.73 -75.84
CA LEU A 214 15.61 -6.57 -76.61
C LEU A 214 16.56 -6.20 -77.74
N ARG A 215 17.87 -6.22 -77.49
CA ARG A 215 18.87 -5.90 -78.51
C ARG A 215 18.85 -6.90 -79.66
N ASN A 216 18.59 -8.18 -79.38
CA ASN A 216 18.48 -9.21 -80.40
C ASN A 216 17.15 -9.19 -81.14
N ALA A 217 16.06 -8.75 -80.51
CA ALA A 217 14.74 -8.65 -81.12
C ALA A 217 14.54 -7.38 -81.97
N LEU A 218 15.31 -6.31 -81.71
CA LEU A 218 15.32 -5.05 -82.48
C LEU A 218 16.35 -5.07 -83.63
N LYS A 219 17.03 -6.20 -83.84
CA LYS A 219 17.90 -6.48 -84.97
C LYS A 219 17.18 -7.36 -85.98
#